data_AF-A0A1B6I778-F1
#
_entry.id   AF-A0A1B6I778-F1
#
_cell.length_a   1.000
_cell.length_b   1.000
_cell.length_c   1.000
_cell.angle_alpha   90.00
_cell.angle_beta   90.00
_cell.angle_gamma   90.00
#
_symmetry.space_group_name_H-M   'P 1'
#
loop_
_entity.id
_entity.type
_entity.pdbx_description
1 polymer ?
#
loop_
_entity_poly.entity_id
_entity_poly.type
_entity_poly.pdbx_seq_one_letter_code
_entity_poly.pdbx_strand_id
1 'polypeptide(L)'
;LMWFEEYNKLLCQLVSMLNDEEIRAEPVVKKLLLGGGPTFLKVDVDNELLKEHLYWGDRDVEEMYYCIGVTKVLWFEIKNVLSPYGERHIRNINVPHELYELD
;
A
#
# COMPACT_ATOMS: atom_id res chain seq x y z
N LEU A 1 14.92 4.15 -5.55
CA LEU A 1 13.68 4.94 -5.69
C LEU A 1 12.74 4.38 -6.77
N MET A 2 13.24 4.09 -7.98
CA MET A 2 12.46 3.49 -9.09
C MET A 2 11.53 2.32 -8.72
N TRP A 3 11.95 1.44 -7.80
CA TRP A 3 11.12 0.33 -7.33
C TRP A 3 9.86 0.80 -6.56
N PHE A 4 9.96 1.85 -5.75
CA PHE A 4 8.82 2.41 -5.02
C PHE A 4 7.81 3.05 -5.97
N GLU A 5 8.28 3.80 -6.95
CA GLU A 5 7.42 4.43 -7.94
C GLU A 5 6.64 3.37 -8.73
N GLU A 6 7.30 2.31 -9.15
CA GLU A 6 6.66 1.21 -9.87
C GLU A 6 5.66 0.47 -8.99
N TYR A 7 6.01 0.22 -7.73
CA TYR A 7 5.09 -0.35 -6.75
C TYR A 7 3.84 0.53 -6.57
N ASN A 8 4.03 1.84 -6.43
CA ASN A 8 2.92 2.79 -6.29
C ASN A 8 2.04 2.86 -7.54
N LYS A 9 2.60 2.78 -8.75
CA LYS A 9 1.80 2.69 -9.99
C LYS A 9 0.92 1.45 -10.01
N LEU A 10 1.47 0.29 -9.63
CA LEU A 10 0.71 -0.96 -9.56
C LEU A 10 -0.41 -0.88 -8.51
N LEU A 11 -0.14 -0.26 -7.36
CA LEU A 11 -1.16 -0.02 -6.34
C LEU A 11 -2.26 0.94 -6.83
N CYS A 12 -1.91 2.03 -7.52
CA CYS A 12 -2.88 2.94 -8.14
C CYS A 12 -3.78 2.21 -9.15
N GLN A 13 -3.20 1.35 -10.01
CA GLN A 13 -3.97 0.55 -10.95
C GLN A 13 -4.94 -0.37 -10.22
N LEU A 14 -4.49 -1.02 -9.15
CA LEU A 14 -5.33 -1.90 -8.35
C LEU A 14 -6.48 -1.15 -7.68
N VAL A 15 -6.22 0.04 -7.12
CA VAL A 15 -7.25 0.92 -6.57
C VAL A 15 -8.27 1.33 -7.64
N SER A 16 -7.82 1.69 -8.85
CA SER A 16 -8.71 2.02 -9.95
C SER A 16 -9.61 0.85 -10.31
N MET A 17 -9.03 -0.35 -10.48
CA MET A 17 -9.79 -1.58 -10.78
C MET A 17 -10.82 -1.90 -9.69
N LEU A 18 -10.48 -1.66 -8.42
CA LEU A 18 -11.41 -1.84 -7.31
C LEU A 18 -12.56 -0.82 -7.33
N ASN A 19 -12.26 0.44 -7.64
CA ASN A 19 -13.29 1.48 -7.78
C ASN A 19 -14.23 1.23 -8.96
N ASP A 20 -13.74 0.56 -10.00
CA ASP A 20 -14.52 0.15 -11.17
C ASP A 20 -15.23 -1.21 -10.97
N GLU A 21 -15.22 -1.76 -9.74
CA GLU A 21 -15.83 -3.04 -9.37
C GLU A 21 -15.31 -4.24 -10.20
N GLU A 22 -14.05 -4.20 -10.65
CA GLU A 22 -13.47 -5.29 -11.43
C GLU A 22 -13.22 -6.55 -10.58
N ILE A 23 -14.01 -7.60 -10.82
CA ILE A 23 -13.91 -8.92 -10.15
C ILE A 23 -12.49 -9.50 -10.17
N ARG A 24 -11.70 -9.20 -11.20
CA ARG A 24 -10.31 -9.71 -11.34
C ARG A 24 -9.34 -9.13 -10.30
N ALA A 25 -9.68 -8.00 -9.68
CA ALA A 25 -8.85 -7.39 -8.64
C ALA A 25 -8.95 -8.14 -7.30
N GLU A 26 -10.09 -8.80 -7.02
CA GLU A 26 -10.33 -9.40 -5.69
C GLU A 26 -9.30 -10.45 -5.26
N PRO A 27 -8.87 -11.41 -6.11
CA PRO A 27 -7.90 -12.43 -5.70
C PRO A 27 -6.52 -11.82 -5.38
N VAL A 28 -6.12 -10.79 -6.13
CA VAL A 28 -4.85 -10.08 -5.93
C VAL A 28 -4.87 -9.38 -4.58
N VAL A 29 -5.97 -8.68 -4.30
CA VAL A 29 -6.19 -7.96 -3.04
C VAL A 29 -6.22 -8.90 -1.84
N LYS A 30 -6.97 -10.01 -1.91
CA LYS A 30 -6.99 -11.02 -0.85
C LYS A 30 -5.59 -11.53 -0.54
N LYS A 31 -4.80 -11.82 -1.56
CA LYS A 31 -3.42 -12.30 -1.39
C LYS A 31 -2.52 -11.24 -0.74
N LEU A 32 -2.64 -9.98 -1.15
CA LEU A 32 -1.87 -8.88 -0.55
C LEU A 32 -2.23 -8.65 0.92
N LEU A 33 -3.52 -8.73 1.27
CA LEU A 33 -3.98 -8.58 2.65
C LEU A 33 -3.55 -9.75 3.53
N LEU A 34 -3.73 -11.00 3.08
CA LEU A 34 -3.25 -12.19 3.80
C LEU A 34 -1.73 -12.15 4.04
N GLY A 35 -0.99 -11.46 3.18
CA GLY A 35 0.45 -11.21 3.35
C GLY A 35 0.81 -10.17 4.42
N GLY A 36 -0.18 -9.53 5.08
CA GLY A 36 0.05 -8.53 6.12
C GLY A 36 0.44 -7.14 5.59
N GLY A 37 0.29 -6.90 4.29
CA GLY A 37 0.65 -5.66 3.61
C GLY A 37 2.17 -5.47 3.39
N PRO A 38 2.58 -4.29 2.89
CA PRO A 38 3.98 -4.02 2.60
C PRO A 38 4.78 -3.86 3.89
N THR A 39 5.70 -4.79 4.15
CA THR A 39 6.50 -4.85 5.39
C THR A 39 7.33 -3.59 5.63
N PHE A 40 7.79 -2.95 4.55
CA PHE A 40 8.59 -1.73 4.63
C PHE A 40 7.83 -0.54 5.24
N LEU A 41 6.48 -0.57 5.27
CA LEU A 41 5.70 0.48 5.94
C LEU A 41 5.82 0.45 7.47
N LYS A 42 6.31 -0.67 8.03
CA LYS A 42 6.46 -0.91 9.47
C LYS A 42 7.92 -0.74 9.94
N VAL A 43 8.83 -0.42 9.03
CA VAL A 43 10.26 -0.31 9.33
C VAL A 43 10.59 1.13 9.67
N ASP A 44 11.24 1.33 10.81
CA ASP A 44 11.87 2.60 11.14
C ASP A 44 13.13 2.78 10.29
N VAL A 45 13.21 3.90 9.58
CA VAL A 45 14.28 4.17 8.63
C VAL A 45 15.33 5.08 9.26
N ASP A 46 16.57 4.61 9.29
CA ASP A 46 17.72 5.42 9.69
C ASP A 46 18.27 6.20 8.48
N ASN A 47 17.99 7.50 8.46
CA ASN A 47 18.39 8.37 7.35
C ASN A 47 19.92 8.49 7.21
N GLU A 48 20.66 8.49 8.32
CA GLU A 48 22.12 8.65 8.26
C GLU A 48 22.76 7.39 7.68
N LEU A 49 22.25 6.22 8.08
CA LEU A 49 22.69 4.94 7.51
C LEU A 49 22.41 4.86 6.01
N LEU A 50 21.26 5.35 5.54
CA LEU A 50 20.94 5.41 4.11
C LEU A 50 21.89 6.34 3.34
N LYS A 51 22.16 7.53 3.88
CA LYS A 51 23.09 8.50 3.28
C LYS A 51 24.50 7.93 3.19
N GLU A 52 24.98 7.30 4.26
CA GLU A 52 26.34 6.74 4.34
C GLU A 52 26.53 5.52 3.45
N HIS A 53 25.57 4.59 3.41
CA HIS A 53 25.75 3.30 2.75
C HIS A 53 25.20 3.24 1.33
N LEU A 54 24.22 4.08 0.98
CA LEU A 54 23.66 4.13 -0.37
C LEU A 54 24.08 5.38 -1.15
N TYR A 55 24.93 6.23 -0.56
CA TYR A 55 25.35 7.51 -1.14
C TYR A 55 24.18 8.44 -1.47
N TRP A 56 23.11 8.36 -0.67
CA TRP A 56 21.91 9.18 -0.85
C TRP A 56 22.14 10.61 -0.38
N GLY A 57 21.58 11.58 -1.10
CA GLY A 57 21.44 12.95 -0.65
C GLY A 57 20.11 13.19 0.07
N ASP A 58 19.93 14.38 0.63
CA ASP A 58 18.67 14.77 1.29
C ASP A 58 17.46 14.60 0.36
N ARG A 59 17.62 14.92 -0.93
CA ARG A 59 16.56 14.77 -1.94
C ARG A 59 16.12 13.31 -2.11
N ASP A 60 17.05 12.35 -2.10
CA ASP A 60 16.71 10.94 -2.27
C ASP A 60 15.91 10.43 -1.06
N VAL A 61 16.27 10.89 0.14
CA VAL A 61 15.56 10.60 1.39
C VAL A 61 14.15 11.21 1.36
N GLU A 62 14.01 12.47 0.95
CA GLU A 62 12.72 13.13 0.77
C GLU A 62 11.83 12.38 -0.25
N GLU A 63 12.39 11.97 -1.38
CA GLU A 63 11.67 11.24 -2.42
C GLU A 63 11.24 9.85 -1.93
N MET A 64 12.07 9.17 -1.14
CA MET A 64 11.71 7.91 -0.48
C MET A 64 10.51 8.12 0.46
N TYR A 65 10.56 9.13 1.34
CA TYR A 65 9.46 9.41 2.26
C TYR A 65 8.18 9.79 1.53
N TYR A 66 8.27 10.57 0.46
CA TYR A 66 7.14 10.88 -0.41
C TYR A 66 6.53 9.59 -0.98
N CYS A 67 7.36 8.71 -1.54
CA CYS A 67 6.91 7.43 -2.09
C CYS A 67 6.24 6.54 -1.04
N ILE A 68 6.82 6.44 0.16
CA ILE A 68 6.25 5.70 1.29
C ILE A 68 4.89 6.29 1.69
N GLY A 69 4.78 7.62 1.74
CA GLY A 69 3.53 8.32 2.00
C GLY A 69 2.43 7.97 0.99
N VAL A 70 2.76 8.00 -0.30
CA VAL A 70 1.84 7.59 -1.38
C VAL A 70 1.41 6.13 -1.19
N THR A 71 2.34 5.22 -0.87
CA THR A 71 1.99 3.81 -0.58
C THR A 71 0.98 3.72 0.56
N LYS A 72 1.18 4.45 1.66
CA LYS A 72 0.27 4.43 2.81
C LYS A 72 -1.15 4.84 2.44
N VAL A 73 -1.29 5.90 1.64
CA VAL A 73 -2.60 6.39 1.16
C VAL A 73 -3.28 5.34 0.29
N LEU A 74 -2.59 4.80 -0.72
CA LEU A 74 -3.17 3.78 -1.61
C LEU A 74 -3.55 2.50 -0.87
N TRP A 75 -2.72 2.11 0.11
CA TRP A 75 -3.00 0.94 0.93
C TRP A 75 -4.23 1.14 1.83
N PHE A 76 -4.38 2.34 2.37
CA PHE A 76 -5.58 2.73 3.11
C PHE A 76 -6.84 2.71 2.23
N GLU A 77 -6.75 3.19 0.99
CA GLU A 77 -7.86 3.12 0.03
C GLU A 77 -8.26 1.67 -0.29
N ILE A 78 -7.28 0.78 -0.53
CA ILE A 78 -7.53 -0.65 -0.72
C ILE A 78 -8.26 -1.23 0.51
N LYS A 79 -7.77 -0.95 1.72
CA LYS A 79 -8.43 -1.42 2.96
C LYS A 79 -9.87 -0.88 3.09
N ASN A 80 -10.11 0.39 2.74
CA ASN A 80 -11.41 1.03 2.89
C ASN A 80 -12.45 0.57 1.87
N VAL A 81 -12.07 0.37 0.61
CA VAL A 81 -12.98 -0.17 -0.42
C VAL A 81 -13.50 -1.56 -0.04
N LEU A 82 -12.74 -2.28 0.80
CA LEU A 82 -13.08 -3.63 1.26
C LEU A 82 -13.68 -3.64 2.67
N SER A 83 -13.67 -2.52 3.38
CA SER A 83 -14.21 -2.45 4.74
C SER A 83 -15.74 -2.59 4.70
N PRO A 84 -16.36 -3.41 5.56
CA PRO A 84 -17.82 -3.49 5.67
C PRO A 84 -18.46 -2.14 6.09
N TYR A 85 -17.65 -1.16 6.49
CA TYR A 85 -18.05 0.19 6.87
C TYR A 85 -17.63 1.26 5.85
N GLY A 86 -16.91 0.90 4.78
CA GLY A 86 -16.60 1.82 3.70
C GLY A 86 -17.86 2.18 2.90
N GLU A 87 -18.02 3.44 2.52
CA GLU A 87 -19.18 3.93 1.77
C GLU A 87 -19.31 3.38 0.33
N ARG A 88 -18.51 2.38 -0.07
CA ARG A 88 -18.56 1.80 -1.42
C ARG A 88 -18.73 0.29 -1.39
N HIS A 89 -19.65 -0.14 -2.24
CA HIS A 89 -20.41 -1.38 -2.13
C HIS A 89 -19.73 -2.57 -2.79
N ILE A 90 -18.52 -2.98 -2.38
CA ILE A 90 -18.10 -4.37 -2.66
C ILE A 90 -18.68 -5.29 -1.57
N ARG A 91 -20.01 -5.37 -1.57
CA ARG A 91 -20.76 -6.35 -0.79
C ARG A 91 -20.42 -7.73 -1.34
N ASN A 92 -19.47 -8.43 -0.71
CA ASN A 92 -19.27 -9.90 -0.66
C ASN A 92 -17.81 -10.36 -0.69
N ILE A 93 -16.83 -9.49 -0.44
CA ILE A 93 -15.48 -9.99 -0.13
C ILE A 93 -15.43 -10.31 1.37
N ASN A 94 -15.57 -11.59 1.68
CA ASN A 94 -15.45 -12.12 3.04
C ASN A 94 -13.96 -12.05 3.45
N VAL A 95 -13.51 -10.88 3.88
CA VAL A 95 -12.15 -10.64 4.41
C VAL A 95 -12.19 -10.83 5.92
N PRO A 96 -11.33 -11.68 6.51
CA PRO A 96 -11.24 -11.85 7.96
C PRO A 96 -11.06 -10.52 8.69
N HIS A 97 -11.80 -10.33 9.79
CA HIS A 97 -11.82 -9.09 10.56
C HIS A 97 -10.43 -8.66 11.08
N GLU A 98 -9.60 -9.66 11.37
CA GLU A 98 -8.21 -9.52 11.85
C GLU A 98 -7.30 -8.72 10.90
N LEU A 99 -7.65 -8.61 9.61
CA LEU A 99 -6.86 -7.87 8.61
C LEU A 99 -7.12 -6.36 8.63
N TYR A 100 -8.19 -5.91 9.30
CA TYR A 100 -8.48 -4.48 9.49
C TYR A 100 -7.76 -3.91 10.73
N GLU A 101 -7.34 -4.76 11.66
CA GLU A 101 -6.72 -4.37 12.95
C GLU A 101 -5.19 -4.20 12.88
N LEU A 102 -4.59 -4.33 11.70
CA LEU A 102 -3.18 -4.03 11.49
C LEU A 102 -2.99 -2.51 11.42
N ASP A 103 -2.80 -1.91 12.61
CA ASP A 103 -2.24 -0.57 12.86
C ASP A 103 -0.90 -0.36 12.11
#